data_AF-X0WYN6-F1
#
_entry.id   AF-X0WYN6-F1
#
_cell.length_a   1.000
_cell.length_b   1.000
_cell.length_c   1.000
_cell.angle_alpha   90.00
_cell.angle_beta   90.00
_cell.angle_gamma   90.00
#
_symmetry.space_group_name_H-M   'P 1'
#
loop_
_entity.id
_entity.type
_entity.pdbx_description
1 polymer ?
#
loop_
_entity_poly.entity_id
_entity_poly.type
_entity_poly.pdbx_seq_one_letter_code
_entity_poly.pdbx_strand_id
1 'polypeptide(L)'
;MATKGKQMTSQRQLAWVFDLNKCIGCQTCSVACKVLWAEDEGMEQMWWMTTNTQPGRGAPRDWETMGGGYKNGEPQLGHLPTAEEFGGGWDYNYDEVLRGGKGRSVHLTRINDATDGARWGPNWDEDEGGGEWPNPYYFYL
;
A
#
# COMPACT_ATOMS: atom_id res chain seq x y z
N MET A 1 -37.14 -3.04 21.03
CA MET A 1 -37.10 -2.25 19.79
C MET A 1 -36.10 -1.12 20.00
N ALA A 2 -34.93 -1.18 19.36
CA ALA A 2 -33.97 -0.08 19.43
C ALA A 2 -34.54 1.12 18.67
N THR A 3 -34.70 2.26 19.35
CA THR A 3 -35.08 3.53 18.74
C THR A 3 -34.01 3.93 17.74
N LYS A 4 -34.36 4.02 16.44
CA LYS A 4 -33.49 4.58 15.41
C LYS A 4 -33.18 6.03 15.78
N GLY A 5 -32.00 6.26 16.34
CA GLY A 5 -31.49 7.61 16.62
C GLY A 5 -31.41 8.43 15.33
N LYS A 6 -31.59 9.74 15.44
CA LYS A 6 -31.46 10.68 14.33
C LYS A 6 -30.07 10.56 13.71
N GLN A 7 -30.00 10.14 12.46
CA GLN A 7 -28.75 10.01 11.72
C GLN A 7 -28.10 11.40 11.61
N MET A 8 -26.89 11.54 12.15
CA MET A 8 -26.12 12.77 12.05
C MET A 8 -25.76 12.97 10.58
N THR A 9 -26.14 14.11 10.00
CA THR A 9 -25.89 14.42 8.59
C THR A 9 -24.90 15.57 8.50
N SER A 10 -23.93 15.45 7.59
CA SER A 10 -23.03 16.55 7.27
C SER A 10 -23.74 17.55 6.35
N GLN A 11 -23.47 18.85 6.53
CA GLN A 11 -23.99 19.90 5.65
C GLN A 11 -23.30 19.92 4.28
N ARG A 12 -22.07 19.40 4.19
CA ARG A 12 -21.26 19.33 2.96
C ARG A 12 -20.44 18.04 2.92
N GLN A 13 -20.15 17.55 1.73
CA GLN A 13 -19.33 16.36 1.50
C GLN A 13 -18.18 16.71 0.55
N LEU A 14 -16.94 16.45 0.99
CA LEU A 14 -15.78 16.47 0.08
C LEU A 14 -15.82 15.19 -0.77
N ALA A 15 -15.48 15.32 -2.05
CA ALA A 15 -15.45 14.22 -3.00
C ALA A 15 -14.21 14.33 -3.89
N TRP A 16 -13.72 13.18 -4.35
CA TRP A 16 -12.58 13.07 -5.26
C TRP A 16 -13.00 12.34 -6.53
N VAL A 17 -12.36 12.69 -7.64
CA VAL A 17 -12.53 12.00 -8.93
C VAL A 17 -11.13 11.66 -9.43
N PHE A 18 -10.91 10.37 -9.71
CA PHE A 18 -9.67 9.86 -10.28
C PHE A 18 -9.95 9.44 -11.73
N ASP A 19 -9.25 10.06 -12.69
CA ASP A 19 -9.35 9.70 -14.10
C ASP A 19 -8.30 8.63 -14.43
N LEU A 20 -8.74 7.38 -14.51
CA LEU A 20 -7.87 6.23 -14.76
C LEU A 20 -7.27 6.22 -16.17
N ASN A 21 -7.82 7.01 -17.11
CA ASN A 21 -7.22 7.19 -18.43
C ASN A 21 -5.97 8.07 -18.39
N LYS A 22 -5.78 8.83 -17.31
CA LYS A 22 -4.71 9.83 -17.15
C LYS A 22 -3.70 9.47 -16.06
N CYS A 23 -4.01 8.49 -15.21
CA CYS A 23 -3.07 7.99 -14.22
C CYS A 23 -1.92 7.27 -14.94
N ILE A 24 -0.68 7.64 -14.58
CA ILE A 24 0.54 7.06 -15.17
C ILE A 24 1.38 6.29 -14.14
N GLY A 25 0.82 6.00 -12.96
CA GLY A 25 1.50 5.17 -11.96
C GLY A 25 2.74 5.81 -11.32
N CYS A 26 2.99 7.12 -11.47
CA CYS A 26 4.27 7.74 -11.09
C CYS A 26 4.52 7.91 -9.57
N GLN A 27 3.64 7.42 -8.70
CA GLN A 27 3.75 7.47 -7.24
C GLN A 27 3.91 8.87 -6.60
N THR A 28 3.74 9.95 -7.36
CA THR A 28 3.94 11.31 -6.84
C THR A 28 2.94 11.66 -5.73
N CYS A 29 1.68 11.24 -5.86
CA CYS A 29 0.68 11.41 -4.81
C CYS A 29 1.02 10.63 -3.53
N SER A 30 1.49 9.39 -3.68
CA SER A 30 1.94 8.53 -2.57
C SER A 30 3.07 9.19 -1.79
N VAL A 31 4.12 9.63 -2.50
CA VAL A 31 5.27 10.30 -1.88
C VAL A 31 4.87 11.65 -1.27
N ALA A 32 4.08 12.46 -1.97
CA ALA A 32 3.64 13.76 -1.44
C ALA A 32 2.85 13.62 -0.13
N CYS A 33 1.99 12.61 -0.02
CA CYS A 33 1.27 12.33 1.22
C CYS A 33 2.22 11.84 2.33
N LYS A 34 3.13 10.92 1.98
CA LYS A 34 4.11 10.35 2.90
C LYS A 34 4.95 11.44 3.56
N VAL A 35 5.58 12.29 2.76
CA VAL A 35 6.51 13.32 3.25
C VAL A 35 5.83 14.49 3.94
N LEU A 36 4.51 14.64 3.76
CA LEU A 36 3.75 15.69 4.42
C LEU A 36 3.18 15.23 5.77
N TRP A 37 2.85 13.94 5.91
CA TRP A 37 2.03 13.48 7.03
C TRP A 37 2.49 12.22 7.76
N ALA A 38 3.32 11.37 7.15
CA ALA A 38 3.58 10.02 7.64
C ALA A 38 5.08 9.67 7.66
N GLU A 39 5.91 10.61 8.13
CA GLU A 39 7.36 10.45 8.32
C GLU A 39 7.78 10.20 9.77
N ASP A 40 6.86 10.28 10.72
CA ASP A 40 7.15 10.10 12.14
C ASP A 40 7.50 8.64 12.48
N GLU A 41 8.24 8.46 13.59
CA GLU A 41 8.63 7.14 14.11
C GLU A 41 7.40 6.24 14.33
N GLY A 42 7.46 5.02 13.77
CA GLY A 42 6.36 4.06 13.80
C GLY A 42 5.36 4.19 12.66
N MET A 43 5.53 5.18 11.77
CA MET A 43 4.70 5.37 10.57
C MET A 43 5.36 4.88 9.29
N GLU A 44 6.51 4.20 9.36
CA GLU A 44 7.33 3.84 8.20
C GLU A 44 6.54 3.01 7.18
N GLN A 45 5.70 2.09 7.65
CA GLN A 45 4.83 1.23 6.81
C GLN A 45 3.53 1.92 6.36
N MET A 46 3.21 3.10 6.91
CA MET A 46 1.96 3.78 6.60
C MET A 46 2.06 4.55 5.28
N TRP A 47 1.23 4.15 4.32
CA TRP A 47 1.03 4.84 3.04
C TRP A 47 -0.45 5.18 2.91
N TRP A 48 -0.84 6.38 3.33
CA TRP A 48 -2.26 6.78 3.30
C TRP A 48 -2.77 7.03 1.88
N MET A 49 -1.88 7.47 0.98
CA MET A 49 -2.09 7.49 -0.45
C MET A 49 -1.23 6.39 -1.06
N THR A 50 -1.86 5.48 -1.80
CA THR A 50 -1.19 4.43 -2.57
C THR A 50 -1.61 4.52 -4.03
N THR A 51 -0.79 3.96 -4.90
CA THR A 51 -1.12 3.72 -6.30
C THR A 51 -0.60 2.32 -6.62
N ASN A 52 -1.48 1.43 -7.03
CA ASN A 52 -1.19 0.02 -7.26
C ASN A 52 -1.54 -0.36 -8.69
N THR A 53 -0.86 -1.37 -9.22
CA THR A 53 -1.24 -1.99 -10.50
C THR A 53 -2.52 -2.80 -10.34
N GLN A 54 -3.41 -2.71 -11.34
CA GLN A 54 -4.67 -3.43 -11.40
C GLN A 54 -4.79 -4.20 -12.73
N PRO A 55 -5.15 -5.50 -12.73
CA PRO A 55 -5.37 -6.34 -11.55
C PRO A 55 -4.06 -6.58 -10.78
N GLY A 56 -4.16 -6.67 -9.45
CA GLY A 56 -3.04 -6.84 -8.54
C GLY A 56 -3.52 -7.06 -7.10
N ARG A 57 -2.59 -7.32 -6.19
CA ARG A 57 -2.88 -7.62 -4.78
C ARG A 57 -3.00 -6.37 -3.92
N GLY A 58 -2.47 -5.24 -4.40
CA GLY A 58 -2.57 -3.93 -3.74
C GLY A 58 -1.81 -3.82 -2.41
N ALA A 59 -2.19 -2.81 -1.63
CA ALA A 59 -1.58 -2.48 -0.34
C ALA A 59 -2.65 -2.13 0.72
N PRO A 60 -2.80 -2.90 1.81
CA PRO A 60 -2.12 -4.17 2.10
C PRO A 60 -2.38 -5.27 1.06
N ARG A 61 -1.51 -6.27 1.03
CA ARG A 61 -1.67 -7.43 0.15
C ARG A 61 -3.02 -8.10 0.33
N ASP A 62 -3.76 -8.30 -0.77
CA ASP A 62 -5.08 -8.93 -0.82
C ASP A 62 -6.20 -8.19 -0.06
N TRP A 63 -6.07 -6.87 0.12
CA TRP A 63 -7.00 -6.04 0.91
C TRP A 63 -8.48 -6.20 0.53
N GLU A 64 -8.81 -6.45 -0.75
CA GLU A 64 -10.19 -6.63 -1.22
C GLU A 64 -10.89 -7.84 -0.57
N THR A 65 -10.13 -8.79 -0.04
CA THR A 65 -10.65 -10.01 0.59
C THR A 65 -10.62 -9.99 2.11
N MET A 66 -10.14 -8.90 2.72
CA MET A 66 -9.98 -8.80 4.18
C MET A 66 -11.29 -8.58 4.95
N GLY A 67 -12.43 -8.46 4.27
CA GLY A 67 -13.73 -8.28 4.92
C GLY A 67 -13.95 -6.86 5.46
N GLY A 68 -14.84 -6.73 6.45
CA GLY A 68 -15.32 -5.42 6.89
C GLY A 68 -16.53 -4.91 6.08
N GLY A 69 -16.87 -3.63 6.25
CA GLY A 69 -18.03 -3.03 5.62
C GLY A 69 -19.37 -3.56 6.15
N TYR A 70 -20.40 -3.56 5.31
CA TYR A 70 -21.77 -3.93 5.67
C TYR A 70 -22.35 -4.95 4.68
N LYS A 71 -23.03 -5.97 5.21
CA LYS A 71 -23.83 -6.90 4.42
C LYS A 71 -25.27 -6.87 4.91
N ASN A 72 -26.21 -6.50 4.04
CA ASN A 72 -27.62 -6.31 4.39
C ASN A 72 -27.84 -5.31 5.55
N GLY A 73 -26.99 -4.29 5.66
CA GLY A 73 -27.03 -3.29 6.74
C GLY A 73 -26.35 -3.72 8.05
N GLU A 74 -25.88 -4.96 8.14
CA GLU A 74 -25.17 -5.47 9.33
C GLU A 74 -23.65 -5.32 9.17
N PRO A 75 -22.92 -4.79 10.17
CA PRO A 75 -21.47 -4.65 10.12
C PRO A 75 -20.79 -6.02 10.07
N GLN A 76 -19.74 -6.13 9.28
CA GLN A 76 -18.93 -7.35 9.16
C GLN A 76 -17.60 -7.16 9.90
N LEU A 77 -17.12 -8.22 10.57
CA LEU A 77 -15.76 -8.24 11.08
C LEU A 77 -14.78 -8.46 9.91
N GLY A 78 -13.66 -7.74 9.96
CA GLY A 78 -12.57 -7.88 8.99
C GLY A 78 -11.32 -8.45 9.65
N HIS A 79 -10.37 -8.85 8.80
CA HIS A 79 -9.01 -9.21 9.17
C HIS A 79 -8.21 -7.96 9.53
N LEU A 80 -7.37 -8.07 10.56
CA LEU A 80 -6.41 -7.02 10.90
C LEU A 80 -5.11 -7.34 10.17
N PRO A 81 -4.70 -6.53 9.18
CA PRO A 81 -3.51 -6.83 8.40
C PRO A 81 -2.26 -6.84 9.28
N THR A 82 -1.41 -7.82 9.03
CA THR A 82 -0.11 -7.98 9.66
C THR A 82 0.93 -7.05 9.01
N ALA A 83 2.06 -6.84 9.71
CA ALA A 83 3.16 -6.06 9.16
C ALA A 83 3.73 -6.67 7.85
N GLU A 84 3.69 -8.00 7.69
CA GLU A 84 4.13 -8.67 6.45
C GLU A 84 3.18 -8.42 5.26
N GLU A 85 1.88 -8.23 5.52
CA GLU A 85 0.88 -7.96 4.49
C GLU A 85 0.94 -6.50 4.01
N PHE A 86 1.29 -5.57 4.89
CA PHE A 86 1.69 -4.22 4.48
C PHE A 86 3.05 -4.24 3.77
N GLY A 87 4.03 -4.91 4.37
CA GLY A 87 5.43 -4.83 4.00
C GLY A 87 6.01 -3.42 4.10
N GLY A 88 7.20 -3.21 3.51
CA GLY A 88 7.87 -1.91 3.52
C GLY A 88 8.54 -1.58 4.86
N GLY A 89 8.88 -0.30 5.06
CA GLY A 89 9.68 0.15 6.21
C GLY A 89 11.09 -0.44 6.23
N TRP A 90 11.63 -0.75 5.04
CA TRP A 90 12.94 -1.38 4.91
C TRP A 90 14.07 -0.41 5.19
N ASP A 91 15.10 -0.90 5.88
CA ASP A 91 16.39 -0.25 5.98
C ASP A 91 17.42 -0.98 5.10
N TYR A 92 18.57 -0.38 4.85
CA TYR A 92 19.58 -0.91 3.92
C TYR A 92 21.00 -0.78 4.48
N ASN A 93 21.87 -1.71 4.08
CA ASN A 93 23.27 -1.78 4.52
C ASN A 93 24.19 -0.71 3.88
N TYR A 94 23.77 0.56 3.85
CA TYR A 94 24.51 1.65 3.22
C TYR A 94 25.95 1.77 3.73
N ASP A 95 26.17 1.68 5.04
CA ASP A 95 27.52 1.81 5.62
C ASP A 95 28.44 0.67 5.22
N GLU A 96 27.93 -0.56 5.15
CA GLU A 96 28.70 -1.71 4.71
C GLU A 96 29.16 -1.57 3.26
N VAL A 97 28.25 -1.14 2.38
CA VAL A 97 28.49 -1.03 0.94
C VAL A 97 29.35 0.19 0.61
N LEU A 98 29.02 1.36 1.16
CA LEU A 98 29.64 2.63 0.78
C LEU A 98 30.89 2.94 1.59
N ARG A 99 30.99 2.46 2.84
CA ARG A 99 32.05 2.84 3.80
C ARG A 99 32.80 1.65 4.40
N GLY A 100 32.35 0.42 4.18
CA GLY A 100 32.91 -0.79 4.81
C GLY A 100 34.21 -1.34 4.20
N GLY A 101 34.73 -0.73 3.12
CA GLY A 101 35.99 -1.16 2.49
C GLY A 101 35.95 -2.54 1.82
N LYS A 102 34.75 -3.10 1.60
CA LYS A 102 34.53 -4.45 1.06
C LYS A 102 34.55 -4.50 -0.48
N GLY A 103 34.63 -3.36 -1.15
CA GLY A 103 34.67 -3.29 -2.61
C GLY A 103 33.46 -3.98 -3.23
N ARG A 104 33.69 -4.89 -4.19
CA ARG A 104 32.63 -5.64 -4.90
C ARG A 104 32.21 -6.93 -4.20
N SER A 105 32.72 -7.22 -3.01
CA SER A 105 32.38 -8.45 -2.27
C SER A 105 31.03 -8.37 -1.55
N VAL A 106 30.43 -7.17 -1.49
CA VAL A 106 29.10 -6.91 -0.94
C VAL A 106 28.30 -6.07 -1.93
N HIS A 107 26.98 -6.09 -1.79
CA HIS A 107 26.04 -5.27 -2.55
C HIS A 107 24.98 -4.69 -1.62
N LEU A 108 24.23 -3.71 -2.13
CA LEU A 108 23.08 -3.15 -1.42
C LEU A 108 22.06 -4.26 -1.18
N THR A 109 21.63 -4.40 0.07
CA THR A 109 20.62 -5.33 0.52
C THR A 109 19.83 -4.68 1.63
N ARG A 110 18.57 -5.12 1.76
CA ARG A 110 17.74 -4.77 2.92
C ARG A 110 18.39 -5.33 4.20
N ILE A 111 18.29 -4.59 5.29
CA ILE A 111 18.71 -4.98 6.64
C ILE A 111 17.63 -4.59 7.63
N ASN A 112 17.61 -5.27 8.78
CA ASN A 112 16.68 -4.99 9.86
C ASN A 112 15.22 -4.93 9.38
N ASP A 113 14.80 -5.96 8.64
CA ASP A 113 13.39 -6.10 8.29
C ASP A 113 12.60 -6.25 9.60
N ALA A 114 11.81 -5.24 9.97
CA ALA A 114 10.79 -5.37 11.02
C ALA A 114 9.79 -6.51 10.72
N THR A 115 9.87 -7.07 9.51
CA THR A 115 9.07 -8.13 8.95
C THR A 115 9.91 -9.32 8.47
N ASP A 116 11.08 -9.57 9.08
CA ASP A 116 12.06 -10.66 8.79
C ASP A 116 11.54 -11.73 7.81
N GLY A 117 11.83 -11.56 6.51
CA GLY A 117 11.37 -12.48 5.47
C GLY A 117 10.17 -12.04 4.62
N ALA A 118 9.63 -10.83 4.80
CA ALA A 118 8.59 -10.30 3.93
C ALA A 118 9.04 -10.28 2.46
N ARG A 119 8.49 -11.23 1.69
CA ARG A 119 8.60 -11.34 0.23
C ARG A 119 7.62 -10.40 -0.49
N TRP A 120 7.20 -9.34 0.19
CA TRP A 120 6.17 -8.43 -0.26
C TRP A 120 6.45 -7.01 0.25
N GLY A 121 5.92 -6.03 -0.46
CA GLY A 121 5.89 -4.64 -0.06
C GLY A 121 4.79 -3.89 -0.80
N PRO A 122 4.55 -2.62 -0.45
CA PRO A 122 3.69 -1.77 -1.26
C PRO A 122 4.19 -1.77 -2.72
N ASN A 123 3.27 -1.91 -3.67
CA ASN A 123 3.56 -1.91 -5.11
C ASN A 123 4.52 -3.04 -5.56
N TRP A 124 4.51 -4.19 -4.88
CA TRP A 124 5.42 -5.32 -5.22
C TRP A 124 5.14 -5.95 -6.59
N ASP A 125 3.88 -5.96 -7.03
CA ASP A 125 3.41 -6.48 -8.32
C ASP A 125 3.21 -5.35 -9.36
N GLU A 126 4.05 -4.33 -9.30
CA GLU A 126 4.04 -3.23 -10.26
C GLU A 126 4.21 -3.73 -11.70
N ASP A 127 3.36 -3.24 -12.61
CA ASP A 127 3.37 -3.51 -14.05
C ASP A 127 3.19 -4.99 -14.44
N GLU A 128 2.85 -5.89 -13.51
CA GLU A 128 2.55 -7.30 -13.83
C GLU A 128 1.17 -7.43 -14.49
N GLY A 129 0.12 -6.93 -13.82
CA GLY A 129 -1.23 -6.92 -14.37
C GLY A 129 -1.83 -8.32 -14.57
N GLY A 130 -2.61 -8.45 -15.64
CA GLY A 130 -3.27 -9.71 -16.01
C GLY A 130 -3.26 -9.97 -17.50
N GLY A 131 -3.88 -11.10 -17.88
CA GLY A 131 -3.94 -11.56 -19.27
C GLY A 131 -2.70 -12.38 -19.65
N GLU A 132 -2.68 -12.81 -20.91
CA GLU A 132 -1.59 -13.59 -21.48
C GLU A 132 -1.16 -12.95 -22.79
N TRP A 133 0.12 -13.07 -23.15
CA TRP A 133 0.62 -12.59 -24.42
C TRP A 133 -0.17 -13.18 -25.61
N PRO A 134 -0.62 -12.37 -26.59
CA PRO A 134 -0.27 -10.95 -26.83
C PRO A 134 -1.28 -9.93 -26.26
N ASN A 135 -2.18 -10.34 -25.36
CA ASN A 135 -3.22 -9.50 -24.77
C ASN A 135 -3.04 -9.27 -23.24
N PRO A 136 -1.87 -8.83 -22.75
CA PRO A 136 -1.76 -8.39 -21.36
C PRO A 136 -2.54 -7.08 -21.14
N TYR A 137 -2.97 -6.84 -19.91
CA TYR A 137 -3.65 -5.60 -19.53
C TYR A 137 -3.31 -5.21 -18.10
N TYR A 138 -3.15 -3.91 -17.87
CA TYR A 138 -3.14 -3.31 -16.55
C TYR A 138 -3.50 -1.82 -16.62
N PHE A 139 -3.81 -1.25 -15.46
CA PHE A 139 -3.90 0.19 -15.21
C PHE A 139 -3.49 0.48 -13.76
N TYR A 140 -3.43 1.76 -13.38
CA TYR A 140 -3.03 2.17 -12.03
C TYR A 140 -4.22 2.77 -11.26
N LEU A 141 -4.38 2.32 -10.01
CA LEU A 141 -5.37 2.81 -9.05
C LEU A 141 -4.76 3.05 -7.66
#